data_AF-A0A353GS78-F1
#
_entry.id   AF-A0A353GS78-F1
#
_cell.length_a   1.000
_cell.length_b   1.000
_cell.length_c   1.000
_cell.angle_alpha   90.00
_cell.angle_beta   90.00
_cell.angle_gamma   90.00
#
_symmetry.space_group_name_H-M   'P 1'
#
loop_
_entity.id
_entity.type
_entity.pdbx_description
1 polymer ?
#
loop_
_entity_poly.entity_id
_entity_poly.type
_entity_poly.pdbx_seq_one_letter_code
_entity_poly.pdbx_strand_id
1 'polypeptide(L)'
;MSRIVAIEDGILNLKPYIESEGYQVVKMKEGQDADAYIISGLDENVTGDMTRAGNGFLINARGRQPEEIMYDLQKHFRLME
;
A
#
# COMPACT_ATOMS: atom_id res chain seq x y z
N MET A 1 15.85 -7.65 0.65
CA MET A 1 15.57 -6.20 0.79
C MET A 1 14.19 -6.07 1.39
N SER A 2 14.00 -5.18 2.36
CA SER A 2 12.67 -4.91 2.90
C SER A 2 11.84 -4.16 1.85
N ARG A 3 10.62 -4.65 1.56
CA ARG A 3 9.70 -3.98 0.62
C ARG A 3 9.10 -2.75 1.28
N ILE A 4 8.96 -1.68 0.52
CA ILE A 4 8.39 -0.41 0.98
C ILE A 4 6.91 -0.38 0.60
N VAL A 5 6.05 -0.19 1.60
CA VAL A 5 4.60 -0.10 1.46
C VAL A 5 4.18 1.32 1.87
N ALA A 6 3.68 2.09 0.90
CA ALA A 6 3.13 3.41 1.13
C ALA A 6 1.65 3.32 1.52
N ILE A 7 1.27 3.99 2.59
CA ILE A 7 -0.13 4.00 3.07
C ILE A 7 -0.66 5.41 3.25
N GLU A 8 -1.93 5.63 2.93
CA GLU A 8 -2.63 6.90 3.20
C GLU A 8 -2.82 7.15 4.70
N ASP A 9 -2.93 8.43 5.09
CA ASP A 9 -3.18 8.83 6.48
C ASP A 9 -4.44 8.18 7.07
N GLY A 10 -5.48 8.02 6.25
CA GLY A 10 -6.77 7.45 6.67
C GLY A 10 -6.70 5.99 7.13
N ILE A 11 -5.59 5.30 6.85
CA ILE A 11 -5.39 3.88 7.15
C ILE A 11 -4.05 3.61 7.88
N LEU A 12 -3.49 4.63 8.54
CA LEU A 12 -2.28 4.48 9.36
C LEU A 12 -2.42 3.45 10.48
N ASN A 13 -3.64 3.06 10.85
CA ASN A 13 -3.91 1.97 11.79
C ASN A 13 -3.44 0.59 11.27
N LEU A 14 -3.25 0.41 9.96
CA LEU A 14 -2.70 -0.80 9.36
C LEU A 14 -1.17 -0.90 9.47
N LYS A 15 -0.49 0.22 9.75
CA LYS A 15 0.96 0.30 9.87
C LYS A 15 1.57 -0.79 10.76
N PRO A 16 1.17 -0.96 12.04
CA PRO A 16 1.77 -1.96 12.92
C PRO A 16 1.57 -3.40 12.41
N TYR A 17 0.45 -3.68 11.74
CA TYR A 17 0.19 -5.00 11.15
C TYR A 17 1.15 -5.29 10.00
N ILE A 18 1.40 -4.30 9.14
CA ILE A 18 2.30 -4.45 7.99
C ILE A 18 3.77 -4.48 8.43
N GLU A 19 4.16 -3.67 9.41
CA GLU A 19 5.51 -3.68 9.98
C GLU A 19 5.83 -4.99 10.71
N SER A 20 4.83 -5.63 11.35
CA SER A 20 4.98 -6.94 12.01
C SER A 20 5.37 -8.06 11.04
N GLU A 21 5.03 -7.93 9.77
CA GLU A 21 5.35 -8.91 8.71
C GLU A 21 6.72 -8.64 8.06
N GLY A 22 7.46 -7.64 8.55
CA GLY A 22 8.81 -7.31 8.08
C GLY A 22 8.86 -6.33 6.90
N TYR A 23 7.74 -5.70 6.57
CA TYR A 23 7.67 -4.65 5.55
C TYR A 23 7.95 -3.27 6.15
N GLN A 24 8.46 -2.35 5.33
CA GLN A 24 8.65 -0.96 5.75
C GLN A 24 7.43 -0.14 5.37
N VAL A 25 6.79 0.47 6.36
CA VAL A 25 5.61 1.31 6.13
C VAL A 25 5.99 2.77 6.13
N VAL A 26 5.64 3.45 5.03
CA VAL A 26 5.86 4.88 4.84
C VAL A 26 4.53 5.57 4.60
N LYS A 27 4.43 6.82 5.05
CA LYS A 27 3.27 7.66 4.73
C LYS A 27 3.31 7.99 3.24
N MET A 28 2.19 7.78 2.55
CA MET A 28 2.06 8.09 1.13
C MET A 28 2.30 9.57 0.87
N LYS A 29 3.20 9.86 -0.07
CA LYS A 29 3.50 11.20 -0.57
C LYS A 29 3.47 11.18 -2.09
N GLU A 30 3.09 12.30 -2.68
CA GLU A 30 3.09 12.48 -4.14
C GLU A 30 4.50 12.21 -4.72
N GLY A 31 4.58 11.40 -5.77
CA GLY A 31 5.84 11.09 -6.46
C GLY A 31 6.84 10.23 -5.67
N GLN A 32 6.42 9.61 -4.57
CA GLN A 32 7.25 8.68 -3.82
C GLN A 32 7.22 7.28 -4.46
N ASP A 33 8.39 6.70 -4.68
CA ASP A 33 8.52 5.28 -5.06
C ASP A 33 8.28 4.35 -3.86
N ALA A 34 7.44 3.35 -4.07
CA ALA A 34 7.16 2.25 -3.16
C ALA A 34 6.87 0.97 -3.96
N ASP A 35 7.12 -0.20 -3.37
CA ASP A 35 6.78 -1.48 -3.99
C ASP A 35 5.27 -1.72 -4.02
N ALA A 36 4.55 -1.18 -3.03
CA ALA A 36 3.09 -1.22 -2.97
C ALA A 36 2.51 0.05 -2.34
N TYR A 37 1.28 0.37 -2.74
CA TYR A 37 0.49 1.51 -2.28
C TYR A 37 -0.84 0.99 -1.74
N ILE A 38 -1.21 1.37 -0.52
CA ILE A 38 -2.49 1.04 0.08
C ILE A 38 -3.29 2.32 0.27
N ILE A 39 -4.52 2.32 -0.24
CA ILE A 39 -5.43 3.47 -0.20
C ILE A 39 -6.74 3.09 0.48
N SER A 40 -7.33 4.01 1.22
CA SER A 40 -8.62 3.87 1.93
C SER A 40 -9.84 4.01 1.03
N GLY A 41 -9.63 4.38 -0.24
CA GLY A 41 -10.67 4.59 -1.23
C GLY A 41 -10.10 5.23 -2.50
N LEU A 42 -10.90 5.22 -3.57
CA LEU A 42 -10.67 6.09 -4.72
C LEU A 42 -11.02 7.51 -4.29
N ASP A 43 -10.06 8.25 -3.74
CA ASP A 43 -10.18 9.70 -3.81
C ASP A 43 -10.22 10.04 -5.31
N GLU A 44 -11.26 10.74 -5.80
CA GLU A 44 -11.38 11.08 -7.23
C GLU A 44 -10.21 11.94 -7.71
N ASN A 45 -9.41 12.50 -6.80
CA ASN A 45 -8.12 13.13 -7.11
C ASN A 45 -7.04 12.11 -7.48
N VAL A 46 -7.09 10.88 -6.92
CA VAL A 46 -6.21 9.78 -7.28
C VAL A 46 -6.50 9.28 -8.69
N THR A 47 -7.68 9.50 -9.29
CA THR A 47 -7.91 9.07 -10.68
C THR A 47 -7.16 9.93 -11.71
N GLY A 48 -6.82 11.18 -11.38
CA GLY A 48 -5.86 12.01 -12.13
C GLY A 48 -4.41 11.83 -11.67
N ASP A 49 -4.20 11.59 -10.37
CA ASP A 49 -2.92 11.23 -9.74
C ASP A 49 -2.57 9.74 -9.83
N MET A 50 -3.31 8.98 -10.63
CA MET A 50 -3.07 7.55 -10.89
C MET A 50 -1.75 7.34 -11.63
N THR A 51 -1.24 8.41 -12.26
CA THR A 51 0.09 8.49 -12.85
C THR A 51 1.20 8.80 -11.82
N ARG A 52 0.85 9.27 -10.61
CA ARG A 52 1.80 9.77 -9.60
C ARG A 52 2.08 8.81 -8.44
N ALA A 53 1.19 7.85 -8.17
CA ALA A 53 1.59 6.65 -7.44
C ALA A 53 2.51 5.86 -8.39
N GLY A 54 3.77 5.66 -8.02
CA GLY A 54 4.80 5.09 -8.90
C GLY A 54 4.46 3.69 -9.44
N ASN A 55 5.46 3.00 -10.00
CA ASN A 55 5.27 1.70 -10.65
C ASN A 55 4.93 0.51 -9.71
N GLY A 56 4.44 0.77 -8.51
CA GLY A 56 4.15 -0.22 -7.47
C GLY A 56 2.72 -0.76 -7.47
N PHE A 57 2.49 -1.81 -6.70
CA PHE A 57 1.20 -2.49 -6.61
C PHE A 57 0.17 -1.71 -5.79
N LEU A 58 -0.98 -1.38 -6.38
CA LEU A 58 -2.03 -0.62 -5.70
C LEU A 58 -3.09 -1.54 -5.06
N ILE A 59 -3.38 -1.32 -3.78
CA ILE A 59 -4.38 -2.06 -3.00
C ILE A 59 -5.39 -1.09 -2.42
N ASN A 60 -6.67 -1.39 -2.61
CA ASN A 60 -7.76 -0.67 -1.97
C ASN A 60 -8.14 -1.37 -0.65
N ALA A 61 -7.91 -0.69 0.48
CA ALA A 61 -8.23 -1.15 1.83
C ALA A 61 -9.67 -0.83 2.27
N ARG A 62 -10.46 -0.11 1.46
CA ARG A 62 -11.79 0.35 1.85
C ARG A 62 -12.71 -0.82 2.19
N GLY A 63 -13.16 -0.89 3.45
CA GLY A 63 -14.07 -1.92 3.93
C GLY A 63 -13.46 -3.33 3.97
N ARG A 64 -12.14 -3.45 3.83
CA ARG A 64 -11.41 -4.71 3.93
C ARG A 64 -10.80 -4.88 5.31
N GLN A 65 -10.61 -6.14 5.70
CA GLN A 65 -9.88 -6.47 6.91
C GLN A 65 -8.36 -6.40 6.69
N PRO A 66 -7.56 -6.08 7.72
CA PRO A 66 -6.10 -6.07 7.63
C PRO A 66 -5.49 -7.35 7.05
N GLU A 67 -6.06 -8.50 7.40
CA GLU A 67 -5.61 -9.82 6.96
C GLU A 67 -5.79 -10.03 5.45
N GLU A 68 -6.88 -9.50 4.87
CA GLU A 68 -7.13 -9.57 3.43
C GLU A 68 -6.10 -8.74 2.65
N ILE A 69 -5.79 -7.55 3.16
CA ILE A 69 -4.78 -6.65 2.58
C ILE A 69 -3.40 -7.30 2.65
N MET A 70 -3.07 -7.94 3.77
CA MET A 70 -1.81 -8.65 3.95
C MET A 70 -1.67 -9.84 3.00
N TYR A 71 -2.73 -10.63 2.85
CA TYR A 71 -2.76 -11.74 1.92
C TYR A 71 -2.46 -11.29 0.48
N ASP A 72 -3.07 -10.18 0.04
CA ASP A 72 -2.83 -9.61 -1.28
C ASP A 72 -1.40 -9.10 -1.45
N LEU A 73 -0.84 -8.42 -0.44
CA LEU A 73 0.57 -7.97 -0.44
C LEU A 73 1.54 -9.17 -0.56
N GLN A 74 1.39 -10.16 0.31
CA GLN A 74 2.25 -11.34 0.34
C GLN A 74 2.17 -12.12 -0.96
N LYS A 75 0.95 -12.32 -1.48
CA LYS A 75 0.72 -12.99 -2.76
C LYS A 75 1.39 -12.23 -3.90
N HIS A 76 1.26 -10.91 -3.94
CA HIS A 76 1.88 -10.09 -4.98
C HIS A 76 3.41 -10.18 -4.92
N PHE A 77 4.00 -9.96 -3.74
CA PHE A 77 5.46 -10.00 -3.60
C PHE A 77 6.06 -11.38 -3.87
N ARG A 78 5.36 -12.45 -3.50
CA ARG A 78 5.77 -13.84 -3.82
C ARG A 78 5.73 -14.14 -5.31
N LEU A 79 4.82 -13.53 -6.07
CA LEU A 79 4.73 -13.70 -7.53
C LEU A 79 5.83 -12.94 -8.29
N MET A 80 6.54 -12.01 -7.62
CA MET A 80 7.66 -11.25 -8.19
C MET A 80 9.04 -11.80 -7.80
N GLU A 81 9.10 -12.90 -7.05
CA GLU A 81 10.32 -13.72 -6.84
C GLU A 81 10.47 -14.77 -7.94
#